data_AF-A0A699QKV7-F1
#
_entry.id   AF-A0A699QKV7-F1
#
_cell.length_a   1.000
_cell.length_b   1.000
_cell.length_c   1.000
_cell.angle_alpha   90.00
_cell.angle_beta   90.00
_cell.angle_gamma   90.00
#
_symmetry.space_group_name_H-M   'P 1'
#
loop_
_entity.id
_entity.type
_entity.pdbx_description
1 polymer ?
#
loop_
_entity_poly.entity_id
_entity_poly.type
_entity_poly.pdbx_seq_one_letter_code
_entity_poly.pdbx_strand_id
1 'polypeptide(L)'
;EATSNGRKVPVVNYEIVMINNKPRYKIIKVDDTHQLYTSFITLLKNFDREDLKDLWKIMKARFSTSKPTNFFDDYLFVTLKITFEKTDAQDVIWRSQQTKYGQALVKSWKLLTSCGVHIITFTTTMFALLVEKKYPLSRFTLEQLVNVARLQVEEENEMSLELLRFTRQQLLEYQQG
;
A
#
# COMPACT_ATOMS: atom_id res chain seq x y z
N GLU A 1 -17.54 -18.00 23.05
CA GLU A 1 -16.06 -17.92 23.03
C GLU A 1 -15.67 -16.46 23.08
N ALA A 2 -14.95 -16.04 24.11
CA ALA A 2 -14.72 -14.63 24.40
C ALA A 2 -13.59 -14.08 23.52
N THR A 3 -13.94 -13.34 22.47
CA THR A 3 -12.98 -12.50 21.75
C THR A 3 -12.51 -11.42 22.72
N SER A 4 -11.27 -11.51 23.19
CA SER A 4 -10.70 -10.43 24.01
C SER A 4 -10.65 -9.17 23.15
N ASN A 5 -11.54 -8.24 23.45
CA ASN A 5 -11.53 -6.90 22.90
C ASN A 5 -10.42 -6.11 23.61
N GLY A 6 -9.18 -6.61 23.50
CA GLY A 6 -7.99 -5.94 24.00
C GLY A 6 -7.82 -4.66 23.20
N ARG A 7 -8.01 -3.51 23.87
CA ARG A 7 -7.76 -2.19 23.29
C ARG A 7 -6.34 -2.19 22.71
N LYS A 8 -6.23 -2.31 21.38
CA LYS A 8 -4.94 -2.35 20.71
C LYS A 8 -4.19 -1.05 20.99
N VAL A 9 -2.90 -1.21 21.22
CA VAL A 9 -2.02 -0.10 21.59
C VAL A 9 -1.69 0.71 20.33
N PRO A 10 -2.02 2.01 20.26
CA PRO A 10 -1.78 2.85 19.09
C PRO A 10 -0.30 3.02 18.73
N VAL A 11 -0.01 3.20 17.45
CA VAL A 11 1.32 3.60 16.98
C VAL A 11 1.53 5.08 17.30
N VAL A 12 2.63 5.41 17.97
CA VAL A 12 2.95 6.80 18.36
C VAL A 12 4.20 7.32 17.68
N ASN A 13 5.11 6.43 17.27
CA ASN A 13 6.33 6.84 16.58
C ASN A 13 6.89 5.73 15.69
N TYR A 14 7.80 6.10 14.79
CA TYR A 14 8.60 5.15 14.03
C TYR A 14 10.04 5.64 13.85
N GLU A 15 10.96 4.70 13.71
CA GLU A 15 12.39 4.93 13.48
C GLU A 15 12.91 3.95 12.42
N ILE A 16 13.91 4.37 11.64
CA ILE A 16 14.71 3.46 10.81
C ILE A 16 15.97 3.13 11.59
N VAL A 17 16.14 1.86 11.96
CA VAL A 17 17.28 1.38 12.75
C VAL A 17 18.12 0.38 11.98
N MET A 18 19.43 0.40 12.17
CA MET A 18 20.36 -0.54 11.54
C MET A 18 20.62 -1.73 12.46
N ILE A 19 20.31 -2.94 12.00
CA ILE A 19 20.57 -4.19 12.73
C ILE A 19 21.35 -5.12 11.81
N ASN A 20 22.56 -5.51 12.20
CA ASN A 20 23.48 -6.31 11.38
C ASN A 20 23.66 -5.70 9.98
N ASN A 21 23.87 -4.38 9.93
CA ASN A 21 24.00 -3.60 8.70
C ASN A 21 22.77 -3.64 7.77
N LYS A 22 21.61 -4.08 8.26
CA LYS A 22 20.35 -4.10 7.53
C LYS A 22 19.35 -3.13 8.18
N PRO A 23 18.78 -2.18 7.43
CA PRO A 23 17.78 -1.26 7.95
C PRO A 23 16.48 -1.99 8.28
N ARG A 24 15.82 -1.58 9.37
CA ARG A 24 14.51 -2.07 9.79
C ARG A 24 13.62 -0.92 10.22
N TYR A 25 12.33 -1.04 9.94
CA TYR A 25 11.30 -0.16 10.49
C TYR A 25 11.02 -0.56 11.93
N LYS A 26 11.38 0.30 12.88
CA LYS A 26 11.01 0.18 14.28
C LYS A 26 9.72 0.96 14.52
N ILE A 27 8.66 0.25 14.86
CA ILE A 27 7.35 0.83 15.16
C ILE A 27 7.18 0.85 16.67
N ILE A 28 6.92 2.04 17.20
CA ILE A 28 6.84 2.32 18.64
C ILE A 28 5.38 2.58 18.99
N LYS A 29 4.91 1.91 20.04
CA LYS A 29 3.55 1.96 20.56
C LYS A 29 3.49 2.85 21.81
N VAL A 30 2.29 3.28 22.20
CA VAL A 30 2.11 4.21 23.35
C VAL A 30 2.49 3.62 24.71
N ASP A 31 2.57 2.30 24.82
CA ASP A 31 3.00 1.58 26.03
C ASP A 31 4.52 1.31 26.05
N ASP A 32 5.29 2.04 25.24
CA ASP A 32 6.73 1.91 25.03
C ASP A 32 7.19 0.56 24.42
N THR A 33 6.26 -0.32 24.04
CA THR A 33 6.61 -1.51 23.27
C THR A 33 6.99 -1.15 21.83
N HIS A 34 7.85 -1.96 21.21
CA HIS A 34 8.23 -1.77 19.82
C HIS A 34 8.39 -3.08 19.07
N GLN A 35 8.15 -3.02 17.76
CA GLN A 35 8.36 -4.13 16.84
C GLN A 35 9.22 -3.71 15.65
N LEU A 36 9.96 -4.66 15.10
CA LEU A 36 10.90 -4.44 14.00
C LEU A 36 10.44 -5.17 12.74
N TYR A 37 10.33 -4.44 11.64
CA TYR A 37 9.95 -4.98 10.34
C TYR A 37 11.06 -4.77 9.33
N THR A 38 11.35 -5.83 8.56
CA THR A 38 12.43 -5.83 7.57
C THR A 38 12.03 -5.17 6.25
N SER A 39 10.74 -5.03 5.99
CA SER A 39 10.20 -4.44 4.76
C SER A 39 8.85 -3.77 5.01
N PHE A 40 8.48 -2.87 4.10
CA PHE A 40 7.15 -2.25 4.10
C PHE A 40 6.01 -3.28 4.02
N ILE A 41 6.15 -4.31 3.20
CA ILE A 41 5.13 -5.37 3.08
C ILE A 41 4.98 -6.14 4.40
N THR A 42 6.08 -6.50 5.06
CA THR A 42 6.01 -7.17 6.37
C THR A 42 5.40 -6.28 7.44
N LEU A 43 5.60 -4.96 7.37
CA LEU A 43 4.95 -4.01 8.24
C LEU A 43 3.44 -4.01 8.00
N LEU A 44 2.99 -3.83 6.75
CA LEU A 44 1.56 -3.80 6.42
C LEU A 44 0.82 -5.09 6.77
N LYS A 45 1.48 -6.26 6.66
CA LYS A 45 0.88 -7.56 7.05
C LYS A 45 0.51 -7.65 8.53
N ASN A 46 1.16 -6.87 9.38
CA ASN A 46 0.94 -6.87 10.84
C ASN A 46 0.12 -5.66 11.30
N PHE A 47 -0.14 -4.72 10.40
CA PHE A 47 -0.92 -3.53 10.69
C PHE A 47 -2.40 -3.80 10.41
N ASP A 48 -3.25 -3.20 11.25
CA ASP A 48 -4.63 -2.95 10.87
C ASP A 48 -4.80 -1.56 10.23
N ARG A 49 -6.05 -1.22 9.91
CA ARG A 49 -6.42 0.07 9.31
C ARG A 49 -6.03 1.26 10.19
N GLU A 50 -6.17 1.15 11.51
CA GLU A 50 -5.89 2.26 12.43
C GLU A 50 -4.39 2.44 12.65
N ASP A 51 -3.64 1.35 12.78
CA ASP A 51 -2.16 1.40 12.80
C ASP A 51 -1.60 2.13 11.58
N LEU A 52 -2.16 1.85 10.40
CA LEU A 52 -1.73 2.46 9.14
C LEU A 52 -2.10 3.95 9.08
N LYS A 53 -3.28 4.34 9.60
CA LYS A 53 -3.68 5.75 9.71
C LYS A 53 -2.80 6.51 10.69
N ASP A 54 -2.47 5.92 11.82
CA ASP A 54 -1.63 6.55 12.85
C ASP A 54 -0.20 6.75 12.33
N LEU A 55 0.37 5.75 11.67
CA LEU A 55 1.66 5.89 10.99
C LEU A 55 1.63 7.04 9.97
N TRP A 56 0.56 7.13 9.16
CA TRP A 56 0.42 8.23 8.21
C TRP A 56 0.33 9.61 8.89
N LYS A 57 -0.39 9.73 10.01
CA LYS A 57 -0.44 10.99 10.79
C LYS A 57 0.95 11.38 11.29
N ILE A 58 1.71 10.43 11.83
CA ILE A 58 3.07 10.65 12.34
C ILE A 58 3.98 11.15 11.21
N MET A 59 3.94 10.51 10.05
CA MET A 59 4.79 10.90 8.92
C MET A 59 4.43 12.27 8.37
N LYS A 60 3.14 12.59 8.26
CA LYS A 60 2.71 13.94 7.88
C LYS A 60 3.21 15.01 8.85
N ALA A 61 3.13 14.75 10.16
CA ALA A 61 3.60 15.68 11.16
C ALA A 61 5.13 15.85 11.13
N ARG A 62 5.87 14.75 10.92
CA ARG A 62 7.34 14.78 10.84
C ARG A 62 7.85 15.52 9.61
N PHE A 63 7.22 15.29 8.45
CA PHE A 63 7.65 15.84 7.17
C PHE A 63 6.81 17.03 6.71
N SER A 64 6.05 17.66 7.60
CA SER A 64 5.32 18.90 7.29
C SER A 64 6.28 20.08 7.08
N THR A 65 7.40 20.10 7.81
CA THR A 65 8.40 21.19 7.77
C THR A 65 9.77 20.73 7.30
N SER A 66 9.97 19.42 7.12
CA SER A 66 11.26 18.84 6.73
C SER A 66 11.08 17.78 5.64
N LYS A 67 12.14 17.53 4.87
CA LYS A 67 12.15 16.44 3.88
C LYS A 67 12.78 15.18 4.48
N PRO A 68 12.36 13.98 4.03
CA PRO A 68 13.09 12.75 4.32
C PRO A 68 14.58 12.87 4.01
N THR A 69 15.42 12.37 4.92
CA THR A 69 16.89 12.46 4.78
C THR A 69 17.52 11.18 4.28
N ASN A 70 16.80 10.06 4.34
CA ASN A 70 17.26 8.76 3.87
C ASN A 70 16.21 8.10 2.96
N PHE A 71 16.68 7.13 2.19
CA PHE A 71 15.85 6.41 1.22
C PHE A 71 14.64 5.69 1.86
N PHE A 72 14.77 5.14 3.06
CA PHE A 72 13.69 4.38 3.69
C PHE A 72 12.55 5.28 4.17
N ASP A 73 12.88 6.45 4.71
CA ASP A 73 11.92 7.48 5.05
C ASP A 73 11.24 8.03 3.81
N ASP A 74 12.00 8.34 2.76
CA ASP A 74 11.46 8.86 1.49
C ASP A 74 10.50 7.85 0.85
N TYR A 75 10.94 6.60 0.71
CA TYR A 75 10.15 5.52 0.17
C TYR A 75 8.85 5.29 0.96
N LEU A 76 8.94 5.24 2.30
CA LEU A 76 7.77 5.05 3.15
C LEU A 76 6.80 6.24 3.04
N PHE A 77 7.33 7.47 3.02
CA PHE A 77 6.54 8.69 2.97
C PHE A 77 5.78 8.80 1.66
N VAL A 78 6.49 8.64 0.53
CA VAL A 78 5.88 8.66 -0.81
C VAL A 78 4.84 7.56 -0.95
N THR A 79 5.12 6.35 -0.47
CA THR A 79 4.16 5.23 -0.55
C THR A 79 2.89 5.53 0.22
N LEU A 80 2.99 5.95 1.50
CA LEU A 80 1.80 6.26 2.29
C LEU A 80 1.06 7.51 1.80
N LYS A 81 1.78 8.47 1.23
CA LYS A 81 1.18 9.64 0.58
C LYS A 81 0.29 9.20 -0.58
N ILE A 82 0.79 8.31 -1.46
CA ILE A 82 -0.02 7.74 -2.54
C ILE A 82 -1.24 7.00 -1.97
N THR A 83 -1.04 6.19 -0.93
CA THR A 83 -2.11 5.42 -0.29
C THR A 83 -3.23 6.33 0.23
N PHE A 84 -2.90 7.38 0.99
CA PHE A 84 -3.91 8.19 1.69
C PHE A 84 -4.34 9.48 0.98
N GLU A 85 -3.47 10.15 0.26
CA GLU A 85 -3.77 11.45 -0.38
C GLU A 85 -4.37 11.28 -1.77
N LYS A 86 -5.24 12.22 -2.16
CA LYS A 86 -5.79 12.23 -3.52
C LYS A 86 -4.71 12.79 -4.43
N THR A 87 -4.06 11.92 -5.17
CA THR A 87 -3.04 12.29 -6.16
C THR A 87 -3.71 12.62 -7.49
N ASP A 88 -3.26 13.69 -8.14
CA ASP A 88 -3.65 14.02 -9.51
C ASP A 88 -3.25 12.88 -10.46
N ALA A 89 -4.08 12.56 -11.45
CA ALA A 89 -3.74 11.60 -12.50
C ALA A 89 -2.48 12.00 -13.29
N GLN A 90 -2.15 13.29 -13.31
CA GLN A 90 -0.93 13.82 -13.94
C GLN A 90 0.34 13.68 -13.10
N ASP A 91 0.24 13.20 -11.85
CA ASP A 91 1.39 12.96 -10.98
C ASP A 91 2.39 12.00 -11.67
N VAL A 92 3.68 12.33 -11.55
CA VAL A 92 4.81 11.57 -12.11
C VAL A 92 4.74 10.11 -11.66
N ILE A 93 4.23 9.85 -10.46
CA ILE A 93 4.05 8.50 -9.93
C ILE A 93 3.11 7.67 -10.82
N TRP A 94 2.00 8.22 -11.29
CA TRP A 94 1.08 7.44 -12.14
C TRP A 94 1.59 7.25 -13.56
N ARG A 95 2.44 8.18 -14.03
CA ARG A 95 3.16 8.02 -15.30
C ARG A 95 4.12 6.84 -15.27
N SER A 96 4.50 6.32 -14.10
CA SER A 96 5.31 5.09 -14.02
C SER A 96 4.57 3.85 -14.53
N GLN A 97 3.25 3.93 -14.72
CA GLN A 97 2.47 2.91 -15.44
C GLN A 97 2.78 2.91 -16.94
N GLN A 98 3.47 3.94 -17.43
CA GLN A 98 4.06 4.04 -18.76
C GLN A 98 5.57 3.85 -18.64
N THR A 99 6.15 3.09 -19.53
CA THR A 99 7.58 2.79 -19.61
C THR A 99 8.10 3.22 -20.98
N LYS A 100 9.42 3.31 -21.14
CA LYS A 100 10.06 3.58 -22.44
C LYS A 100 9.64 2.58 -23.53
N TYR A 101 9.25 1.36 -23.15
CA TYR A 101 8.92 0.26 -24.06
C TYR A 101 7.40 0.02 -24.20
N GLY A 102 6.56 0.92 -23.70
CA GLY A 102 5.10 0.75 -23.68
C GLY A 102 4.55 0.80 -22.26
N GLN A 103 3.51 0.03 -21.94
CA GLN A 103 2.88 0.09 -20.61
C GLN A 103 3.56 -0.87 -19.60
N ALA A 104 3.54 -0.52 -18.31
CA ALA A 104 4.16 -1.31 -17.25
C ALA A 104 3.40 -2.64 -17.03
N LEU A 105 4.16 -3.74 -16.93
CA LEU A 105 3.60 -5.07 -16.72
C LEU A 105 3.34 -5.33 -15.25
N VAL A 106 2.14 -5.81 -14.92
CA VAL A 106 1.80 -6.28 -13.58
C VAL A 106 2.45 -7.64 -13.38
N LYS A 107 3.30 -7.76 -12.36
CA LYS A 107 3.97 -9.01 -11.97
C LYS A 107 3.17 -9.82 -10.98
N SER A 108 2.59 -9.14 -10.00
CA SER A 108 1.80 -9.79 -8.97
C SER A 108 0.84 -8.80 -8.32
N TRP A 109 -0.16 -9.37 -7.65
CA TRP A 109 -1.08 -8.64 -6.83
C TRP A 109 -1.31 -9.39 -5.52
N LYS A 110 -1.60 -8.64 -4.45
CA LYS A 110 -2.01 -9.16 -3.16
C LYS A 110 -2.96 -8.22 -2.44
N LEU A 111 -3.96 -8.75 -1.75
CA LEU A 111 -4.75 -8.02 -0.75
C LEU A 111 -4.21 -8.28 0.65
N LEU A 112 -3.98 -7.22 1.41
CA LEU A 112 -3.75 -7.27 2.85
C LEU A 112 -5.05 -6.86 3.55
N THR A 113 -5.85 -7.85 3.96
CA THR A 113 -7.20 -7.64 4.50
C THR A 113 -7.21 -6.91 5.84
N SER A 114 -6.23 -7.18 6.72
CA SER A 114 -6.11 -6.54 8.04
C SER A 114 -6.10 -5.02 7.98
N CYS A 115 -5.39 -4.47 7.00
CA CYS A 115 -5.30 -3.05 6.74
C CYS A 115 -5.96 -2.67 5.40
N GLY A 116 -6.83 -3.50 4.80
CA GLY A 116 -7.50 -3.23 3.52
C GLY A 116 -6.64 -2.51 2.46
N VAL A 117 -5.45 -3.03 2.15
CA VAL A 117 -4.55 -2.47 1.13
C VAL A 117 -4.33 -3.50 0.02
N HIS A 118 -4.57 -3.08 -1.23
CA HIS A 118 -4.09 -3.77 -2.42
C HIS A 118 -2.63 -3.41 -2.66
N ILE A 119 -1.78 -4.43 -2.79
CA ILE A 119 -0.41 -4.30 -3.26
C ILE A 119 -0.38 -4.78 -4.70
N ILE A 120 -0.07 -3.87 -5.61
CA ILE A 120 0.18 -4.18 -7.02
C ILE A 120 1.67 -4.02 -7.26
N THR A 121 2.33 -5.09 -7.70
CA THR A 121 3.75 -5.05 -8.06
C THR A 121 3.88 -5.05 -9.57
N PHE A 122 4.51 -4.01 -10.10
CA PHE A 122 4.93 -3.93 -11.49
C PHE A 122 6.38 -4.39 -11.63
N THR A 123 6.86 -4.50 -12.87
CA THR A 123 8.29 -4.74 -13.18
C THR A 123 9.22 -3.68 -12.56
N THR A 124 8.76 -2.44 -12.43
CA THR A 124 9.60 -1.29 -12.07
C THR A 124 9.25 -0.66 -10.72
N THR A 125 8.03 -0.83 -10.25
CA THR A 125 7.52 -0.15 -9.06
C THR A 125 6.47 -1.00 -8.34
N MET A 126 6.03 -0.55 -7.18
CA MET A 126 4.94 -1.15 -6.41
C MET A 126 3.98 -0.05 -5.96
N PHE A 127 2.68 -0.31 -6.07
CA PHE A 127 1.64 0.54 -5.51
C PHE A 127 0.94 -0.14 -4.34
N ALA A 128 0.73 0.63 -3.27
CA ALA A 128 -0.07 0.26 -2.12
C ALA A 128 -1.32 1.16 -2.09
N LEU A 129 -2.48 0.56 -2.35
CA LEU A 129 -3.73 1.25 -2.64
C LEU A 129 -4.81 0.81 -1.65
N LEU A 130 -5.58 1.75 -1.09
CA LEU A 130 -6.70 1.45 -0.20
C LEU A 130 -7.85 0.84 -1.00
N VAL A 131 -8.45 -0.23 -0.48
CA VAL A 131 -9.60 -0.92 -1.11
C VAL A 131 -10.79 -0.01 -1.38
N GLU A 132 -11.02 0.98 -0.52
CA GLU A 132 -12.18 1.89 -0.56
C GLU A 132 -11.96 3.12 -1.45
N LYS A 133 -10.75 3.26 -2.02
CA LYS A 133 -10.35 4.47 -2.72
C LYS A 133 -10.11 4.20 -4.21
N LYS A 134 -10.52 5.15 -5.03
CA LYS A 134 -10.25 5.15 -6.47
C LYS A 134 -8.87 5.75 -6.75
N TYR A 135 -8.17 5.17 -7.73
CA TYR A 135 -6.85 5.61 -8.15
C TYR A 135 -6.80 5.73 -9.68
N PRO A 136 -5.97 6.63 -10.23
CA PRO A 136 -5.84 6.79 -11.68
C PRO A 136 -4.98 5.66 -12.29
N LEU A 137 -5.45 4.42 -12.13
CA LEU A 137 -4.86 3.25 -12.77
C LEU A 137 -5.20 3.25 -14.26
N SER A 138 -4.20 2.97 -15.09
CA SER A 138 -4.43 2.91 -16.54
C SER A 138 -5.39 1.77 -16.88
N ARG A 139 -6.20 1.94 -17.93
CA ARG A 139 -7.08 0.87 -18.43
C ARG A 139 -6.31 -0.45 -18.67
N PHE A 140 -5.11 -0.36 -19.25
CA PHE A 140 -4.25 -1.54 -19.45
C PHE A 140 -3.85 -2.22 -18.15
N THR A 141 -3.54 -1.45 -17.10
CA THR A 141 -3.26 -2.00 -15.77
C THR A 141 -4.48 -2.71 -15.19
N LEU A 142 -5.67 -2.10 -15.29
CA LEU A 142 -6.92 -2.69 -14.82
C LEU A 142 -7.24 -4.00 -15.56
N GLU A 143 -7.06 -4.02 -16.89
CA GLU A 143 -7.23 -5.22 -17.72
C GLU A 143 -6.24 -6.34 -17.34
N GLN A 144 -4.97 -6.00 -17.11
CA GLN A 144 -3.98 -6.96 -16.60
C GLN A 144 -4.37 -7.51 -15.23
N LEU A 145 -4.86 -6.67 -14.31
CA LEU A 145 -5.29 -7.13 -12.98
C LEU A 145 -6.48 -8.08 -13.05
N VAL A 146 -7.43 -7.86 -13.97
CA VAL A 146 -8.51 -8.83 -14.23
C VAL A 146 -7.95 -10.18 -14.69
N ASN A 147 -6.94 -10.18 -15.55
CA ASN A 147 -6.28 -11.41 -15.99
C ASN A 147 -5.52 -12.09 -14.84
N VAL A 148 -4.80 -11.33 -14.01
CA VAL A 148 -4.13 -11.86 -12.81
C VAL A 148 -5.16 -12.46 -11.84
N ALA A 149 -6.28 -11.79 -11.60
CA ALA A 149 -7.36 -12.31 -10.78
C ALA A 149 -7.90 -13.63 -11.36
N ARG A 150 -8.16 -13.68 -12.68
CA ARG A 150 -8.64 -14.89 -13.37
C ARG A 150 -7.67 -16.06 -13.30
N LEU A 151 -6.38 -15.81 -13.41
CA LEU A 151 -5.35 -16.87 -13.24
C LEU A 151 -5.29 -17.37 -11.79
N GLN A 152 -5.67 -16.53 -10.81
CA GLN A 152 -5.80 -16.93 -9.40
C GLN A 152 -7.20 -17.52 -9.08
N VAL A 153 -8.17 -17.43 -9.99
CA VAL A 153 -9.56 -17.90 -9.80
C VAL A 153 -9.68 -19.43 -9.90
N GLU A 154 -8.69 -20.14 -10.43
CA GLU A 154 -8.64 -21.61 -10.26
C GLU A 154 -8.64 -22.01 -8.76
N GLU A 155 -8.33 -21.08 -7.85
CA GLU A 155 -8.36 -21.26 -6.39
C GLU A 155 -9.55 -20.60 -5.65
N GLU A 156 -10.55 -20.00 -6.36
CA GLU A 156 -11.78 -19.38 -5.81
C GLU A 156 -11.65 -18.66 -4.44
N ASN A 157 -10.58 -17.89 -4.24
CA ASN A 157 -10.37 -17.17 -2.99
C ASN A 157 -11.17 -15.85 -2.96
N GLU A 158 -11.85 -15.54 -1.85
CA GLU A 158 -12.50 -14.25 -1.55
C GLU A 158 -11.64 -13.02 -1.94
N MET A 159 -10.31 -13.11 -1.81
CA MET A 159 -9.39 -12.06 -2.24
C MET A 159 -9.50 -11.75 -3.74
N SER A 160 -9.60 -12.77 -4.60
CA SER A 160 -9.71 -12.58 -6.05
C SER A 160 -11.01 -11.88 -6.44
N LEU A 161 -12.11 -12.15 -5.72
CA LEU A 161 -13.39 -11.46 -5.90
C LEU A 161 -13.28 -9.98 -5.50
N GLU A 162 -12.58 -9.67 -4.41
CA GLU A 162 -12.29 -8.28 -4.02
C GLU A 162 -11.48 -7.54 -5.09
N LEU A 163 -10.48 -8.19 -5.71
CA LEU A 163 -9.76 -7.58 -6.84
C LEU A 163 -10.68 -7.33 -8.04
N LEU A 164 -11.57 -8.28 -8.37
CA LEU A 164 -12.54 -8.10 -9.45
C LEU A 164 -13.52 -6.97 -9.17
N ARG A 165 -13.98 -6.81 -7.92
CA ARG A 165 -14.82 -5.67 -7.50
C ARG A 165 -14.08 -4.35 -7.67
N PHE A 166 -12.86 -4.26 -7.12
CA PHE A 166 -12.00 -3.08 -7.20
C PHE A 166 -11.70 -2.66 -8.65
N THR A 167 -11.40 -3.61 -9.54
CA THR A 167 -11.09 -3.33 -10.95
C THR A 167 -12.33 -2.94 -11.74
N ARG A 168 -13.45 -3.67 -11.58
CA ARG A 168 -14.72 -3.35 -12.27
C ARG A 168 -15.25 -1.99 -11.89
N GLN A 169 -15.20 -1.63 -10.61
CA GLN A 169 -15.64 -0.31 -10.13
C GLN A 169 -14.91 0.84 -10.85
N GLN A 170 -13.66 0.64 -11.25
CA GLN A 170 -12.85 1.65 -11.95
C GLN A 170 -12.99 1.57 -13.48
N LEU A 171 -13.22 0.38 -14.05
CA LEU A 171 -13.38 0.21 -15.50
C LEU A 171 -14.71 0.76 -16.05
N LEU A 172 -15.79 0.73 -15.27
CA LEU A 172 -17.11 1.19 -15.73
C LEU A 172 -17.12 2.66 -16.18
N GLU A 173 -16.22 3.48 -15.64
CA GLU A 173 -16.12 4.91 -15.98
C GLU A 173 -15.38 5.16 -17.30
N TYR A 174 -14.46 4.27 -17.70
CA TYR A 174 -13.81 4.32 -19.02
C TYR A 174 -14.75 4.03 -20.18
N GLN A 175 -15.93 3.45 -19.91
CA GLN A 175 -16.93 3.14 -20.93
C GLN A 175 -17.99 4.25 -21.06
N GLN A 176 -18.00 5.22 -20.15
CA GLN A 176 -18.99 6.31 -20.10
C GLN A 176 -18.41 7.68 -20.52
N GLY A 177 -17.12 7.76 -20.83
CA GLY A 177 -16.44 8.95 -21.38
C GLY A 177 -15.91 8.69 -22.77
#